data_AF-A0A7C4XUY8-F1
#
_entry.id   AF-A0A7C4XUY8-F1
#
_cell.length_a   1.000
_cell.length_b   1.000
_cell.length_c   1.000
_cell.angle_alpha   90.00
_cell.angle_beta   90.00
_cell.angle_gamma   90.00
#
_symmetry.space_group_name_H-M   'P 1'
#
loop_
_entity.id
_entity.type
_entity.pdbx_description
1 polymer ?
#
loop_
_entity_poly.entity_id
_entity_poly.type
_entity_poly.pdbx_seq_one_letter_code
_entity_poly.pdbx_strand_id
1 'polypeptide(L)' 'MRTQRGGGPEFNVAWNWRNYGSPIPGPQIGAVVVWRHHVGEIVGQTADGRWIVRSGNDGGRVRERVRSVAGAIFRI' A
#
# COMPACT_ATOMS: atom_id res chain seq x y z
N MET A 1 -3.79 -7.48 -1.38
CA MET A 1 -4.39 -6.77 -2.53
C MET A 1 -4.43 -7.72 -3.71
N ARG A 2 -5.40 -8.62 -3.80
CA ARG A 2 -5.50 -9.42 -5.02
C ARG A 2 -5.95 -8.46 -6.15
N THR A 3 -5.05 -8.28 -7.12
CA THR A 3 -5.31 -7.86 -8.52
C THR A 3 -5.85 -6.46 -8.84
N GLN A 4 -5.83 -5.46 -7.96
CA GLN A 4 -6.20 -4.09 -8.37
C GLN A 4 -5.18 -3.41 -9.30
N ARG A 5 -3.92 -3.85 -9.28
CA ARG A 5 -2.78 -3.26 -10.01
C ARG A 5 -2.11 -4.23 -10.99
N GLY A 6 -2.77 -5.36 -11.29
CA GLY A 6 -2.20 -6.48 -12.06
C GLY A 6 -1.26 -7.38 -11.23
N GLY A 7 -0.56 -8.31 -11.88
CA GLY A 7 0.45 -9.20 -11.27
C GLY A 7 0.01 -10.67 -11.09
N GLY A 8 0.98 -11.56 -10.85
CA GLY A 8 0.76 -12.98 -10.62
C GLY A 8 0.59 -13.36 -9.14
N PRO A 9 0.44 -14.67 -8.85
CA PRO A 9 0.26 -15.20 -7.49
C PRO A 9 1.36 -14.82 -6.50
N GLU A 10 2.56 -14.48 -6.96
CA GLU A 10 3.67 -13.98 -6.15
C GLU A 10 3.29 -12.75 -5.34
N PHE A 11 2.37 -11.92 -5.84
CA PHE A 11 1.86 -10.73 -5.15
C PHE A 11 0.75 -11.03 -4.12
N ASN A 12 0.46 -12.31 -3.84
CA ASN A 12 -0.32 -12.66 -2.65
C ASN A 12 0.49 -12.45 -1.36
N VAL A 13 1.82 -12.47 -1.43
CA VAL A 13 2.72 -12.16 -0.32
C VAL A 13 2.97 -10.65 -0.26
N ALA A 14 2.64 -10.01 0.86
CA ALA A 14 2.77 -8.56 1.02
C ALA A 14 4.16 -8.03 0.67
N TRP A 15 5.22 -8.68 1.17
CA TRP A 15 6.58 -8.21 0.95
C TRP A 15 7.05 -8.30 -0.50
N ASN A 16 6.45 -9.16 -1.33
CA ASN A 16 6.83 -9.25 -2.75
C ASN A 16 6.47 -7.98 -3.53
N TRP A 17 5.52 -7.18 -3.03
CA TRP A 17 5.19 -5.87 -3.60
C TRP A 17 6.34 -4.87 -3.55
N ARG A 18 7.39 -5.12 -2.76
CA ARG A 18 8.63 -4.30 -2.81
C ARG A 18 9.29 -4.25 -4.18
N ASN A 19 8.99 -5.22 -5.04
CA ASN A 19 9.52 -5.34 -6.40
C ASN A 19 8.56 -4.81 -7.46
N TYR A 20 7.35 -4.37 -7.08
CA TYR A 20 6.36 -3.84 -8.03
C TYR A 20 6.86 -2.52 -8.63
N GLY A 21 6.76 -2.36 -9.95
CA GLY A 21 7.10 -1.11 -10.64
C GLY A 21 8.46 -0.53 -10.22
N SER A 22 8.52 0.77 -9.94
CA SER A 22 9.75 1.50 -9.57
C SER A 22 9.73 2.04 -8.13
N PRO A 23 10.88 2.13 -7.44
CA PRO A 23 10.95 2.76 -6.12
C PRO A 23 10.70 4.27 -6.22
N ILE A 24 10.04 4.83 -5.23
CA ILE A 24 9.86 6.28 -5.07
C ILE A 24 10.35 6.73 -3.69
N PRO A 25 10.79 7.99 -3.53
CA PRO A 25 11.47 8.43 -2.31
C PRO A 25 10.56 8.59 -1.09
N GLY A 26 9.24 8.63 -1.28
CA GLY A 26 8.31 8.88 -0.18
C GLY A 26 6.85 8.60 -0.51
N PRO A 27 5.96 8.79 0.47
CA PRO A 27 4.53 8.59 0.30
C PRO A 27 3.93 9.64 -0.64
N GLN A 28 3.10 9.19 -1.57
CA GLN A 28 2.26 10.03 -2.40
C GLN A 28 0.99 9.27 -2.78
N ILE A 29 -0.06 10.00 -3.15
CA ILE A 29 -1.30 9.40 -3.65
C ILE A 29 -0.99 8.56 -4.90
N GLY A 30 -1.56 7.37 -4.96
CA GLY A 30 -1.31 6.38 -6.00
C GLY A 30 -0.08 5.51 -5.77
N ALA A 31 0.71 5.74 -4.72
CA ALA A 31 1.80 4.84 -4.36
C ALA A 31 1.29 3.53 -3.75
N VAL A 32 1.92 2.42 -4.13
CA VAL A 32 1.83 1.17 -3.36
C VAL A 32 2.69 1.34 -2.11
N VAL A 33 2.06 1.26 -0.95
CA VAL A 33 2.73 1.29 0.35
C VAL A 33 2.89 -0.13 0.87
N VAL A 34 4.14 -0.52 1.14
CA VAL A 34 4.51 -1.90 1.47
C VAL A 34 5.14 -1.97 2.86
N TRP A 35 4.55 -2.78 3.71
CA TRP A 35 5.11 -3.22 4.98
C TRP A 35 5.53 -4.70 4.86
N ARG A 36 6.35 -5.20 5.79
CA ARG A 36 6.77 -6.62 5.80
C ARG A 36 5.59 -7.60 5.79
N HIS A 37 4.48 -7.24 6.42
CA HIS A 37 3.31 -8.12 6.61
C HIS A 37 2.00 -7.56 6.03
N HIS A 38 2.05 -6.40 5.36
CA HIS A 38 0.84 -5.78 4.79
C HIS A 38 1.17 -4.94 3.56
N VAL A 39 0.18 -4.73 2.70
CA VAL A 39 0.31 -3.87 1.52
C VAL A 39 -0.99 -3.11 1.28
N GLY A 40 -0.86 -1.88 0.80
CA GLY A 40 -1.98 -1.03 0.43
C GLY A 40 -1.61 -0.05 -0.67
N GLU A 41 -2.57 0.80 -1.02
CA GLU A 41 -2.40 1.94 -1.92
C GLU A 41 -2.74 3.20 -1.13
N ILE A 42 -1.89 4.21 -1.23
CA ILE A 42 -2.19 5.53 -0.67
C ILE A 42 -3.24 6.17 -1.58
N VAL A 43 -4.43 6.42 -1.06
CA VAL A 43 -5.55 6.99 -1.81
C VAL A 43 -5.86 8.44 -1.43
N GLY A 44 -5.27 8.93 -0.34
CA GLY A 44 -5.47 10.30 0.09
C GLY A 44 -4.62 10.66 1.30
N GLN A 45 -4.76 11.91 1.73
CA GLN A 45 -4.17 12.44 2.94
C GLN A 45 -5.21 13.29 3.66
N THR A 46 -5.31 13.15 4.98
CA THR A 46 -6.18 14.00 5.79
C THR A 46 -5.60 15.41 5.88
N ALA A 47 -6.41 16.39 6.27
CA ALA A 47 -5.98 17.79 6.40
C ALA A 47 -4.82 17.98 7.40
N ASP A 48 -4.70 17.11 8.40
CA ASP A 48 -3.61 17.07 9.38
C ASP A 48 -2.42 16.19 8.94
N GLY A 49 -2.34 15.82 7.65
CA GLY A 49 -1.16 15.19 7.04
C GLY A 49 -1.06 13.66 7.20
N ARG A 50 -2.08 12.99 7.74
CA ARG A 50 -2.06 11.52 7.89
C ARG A 50 -2.51 10.82 6.61
N TRP A 51 -1.85 9.73 6.26
CA TRP A 51 -2.11 9.02 5.01
C TRP A 51 -3.33 8.10 5.12
N ILE A 52 -4.20 8.19 4.11
CA ILE A 52 -5.35 7.30 3.92
C ILE A 52 -4.92 6.19 2.97
N VAL A 53 -5.04 4.95 3.43
CA VAL A 53 -4.60 3.78 2.67
C VAL A 53 -5.79 2.88 2.41
N ARG A 54 -6.00 2.56 1.14
CA ARG A 54 -6.88 1.47 0.71
C ARG A 54 -6.11 0.16 0.78
N SER A 55 -6.61 -0.83 1.51
CA SER A 55 -5.98 -2.15 1.55
C SER A 55 -6.98 -3.28 1.80
N GLY A 56 -6.63 -4.48 1.32
CA GLY A 56 -7.40 -5.70 1.56
C GLY A 56 -6.94 -6.44 2.82
N ASN A 57 -7.75 -7.39 3.28
CA ASN A 57 -7.59 -8.07 4.57
C ASN A 57 -7.42 -7.11 5.76
N ASP A 58 -7.91 -5.89 5.61
CA ASP A 58 -7.96 -4.92 6.68
C ASP A 58 -9.19 -5.23 7.54
N GLY A 59 -8.97 -6.00 8.61
CA GLY A 59 -10.05 -6.56 9.43
C GLY A 59 -10.99 -7.45 8.58
N GLY A 60 -10.41 -8.31 7.74
CA GLY A 60 -11.14 -9.24 6.87
C GLY A 60 -11.88 -8.59 5.69
N ARG A 61 -11.69 -7.29 5.43
CA ARG A 61 -12.37 -6.55 4.37
C ARG A 61 -11.40 -5.67 3.58
N VAL A 62 -11.87 -5.12 2.46
CA VAL A 62 -11.22 -3.97 1.81
C VAL A 62 -11.69 -2.71 2.52
N ARG A 63 -10.76 -1.86 2.96
CA ARG A 63 -11.07 -0.61 3.67
C ARG A 63 -10.13 0.50 3.25
N GLU A 64 -10.65 1.73 3.33
CA GLU A 64 -9.87 2.95 3.31
C GLU A 64 -9.84 3.51 4.74
N ARG A 65 -8.64 3.72 5.30
CA ARG A 65 -8.51 4.34 6.61
C ARG A 65 -7.16 4.99 6.79
N VAL A 66 -7.07 5.87 7.78
CA VAL A 66 -5.81 6.47 8.22
C VAL A 66 -4.86 5.39 8.71
N ARG A 67 -3.62 5.40 8.22
CA ARG A 67 -2.56 4.46 8.57
C ARG A 67 -1.24 5.20 8.70
N SER A 68 -0.44 4.83 9.70
CA SER A 68 0.97 5.22 9.72
C SER A 68 1.71 4.50 8.59
N VAL A 69 2.55 5.23 7.87
CA VAL A 69 3.43 4.72 6.82
C VAL A 69 4.90 4.65 7.27
N ALA A 70 5.16 4.84 8.57
CA ALA A 70 6.50 4.72 9.12
C ALA A 70 7.07 3.32 8.86
N GLY A 71 8.32 3.27 8.41
CA GLY A 71 9.01 2.02 8.06
C GLY A 71 8.47 1.29 6.83
N ALA A 72 7.52 1.89 6.10
CA ALA A 72 7.09 1.37 4.82
C ALA A 72 8.05 1.79 3.70
N ILE A 73 8.01 1.04 2.61
CA ILE A 73 8.59 1.46 1.34
C ILE A 73 7.47 1.77 0.35
N PHE A 74 7.81 2.53 -0.69
CA PHE A 74 6.84 3.05 -1.64
C PHE A 74 7.22 2.69 -3.07
N ARG A 75 6.24 2.27 -3.87
CA ARG A 75 6.40 1.87 -5.26
C ARG A 75 5.33 2.51 -6.15
N ILE A 76 5.62 2.66 -7.45
CA ILE A 76 4.66 3.08 -8.48
C ILE A 76 4.78 2.22 -9.74
#